data_AF-A0A7J9VQN3-F1
#
_entry.id   AF-A0A7J9VQN3-F1
#
_cell.length_a   1.000
_cell.length_b   1.000
_cell.length_c   1.000
_cell.angle_alpha   90.00
_cell.angle_beta   90.00
_cell.angle_gamma   90.00
#
_symmetry.space_group_name_H-M   'P 1'
#
loop_
_entity.id
_entity.type
_entity.pdbx_description
1 polymer ?
#
loop_
_entity_poly.entity_id
_entity_poly.type
_entity_poly.pdbx_seq_one_letter_code
_entity_poly.pdbx_strand_id
1 'polypeptide(L)' 'MLKFFVGRDFTVASRSAAKGLRLEAADGPFEFGSGPLVRGTTLALTMAIAGRGEHCDDLSGDGVATLRSRCSAG' A
#
# COMPACT_ATOMS: atom_id res chain seq x y z
N MET A 1 24.65 2.19 -4.55
CA MET A 1 23.69 1.08 -4.38
C MET A 1 22.46 1.65 -3.69
N LEU A 2 21.36 1.72 -4.45
CA LEU A 2 19.98 2.16 -4.15
C LEU A 2 19.70 2.99 -2.88
N LYS A 3 19.30 4.24 -3.11
CA LYS A 3 18.89 5.24 -2.11
C LYS A 3 17.58 4.80 -1.45
N PHE A 4 17.60 4.82 -0.12
CA PHE A 4 16.46 4.80 0.80
C PHE A 4 15.26 5.56 0.23
N PHE A 5 14.20 4.86 -0.17
CA PHE A 5 12.91 5.46 -0.42
C PHE A 5 12.05 5.32 0.83
N VAL A 6 11.95 6.44 1.56
CA VAL A 6 10.77 6.90 2.31
C VAL A 6 10.02 5.79 3.07
N GLY A 7 10.66 5.28 4.14
CA GLY A 7 10.00 4.40 5.11
C GLY A 7 9.29 5.13 6.26
N ARG A 8 9.22 6.48 6.26
CA ARG A 8 8.95 7.24 7.49
C ARG A 8 7.85 8.32 7.43
N ASP A 9 7.16 8.47 6.31
CA ASP A 9 6.00 9.38 6.21
C ASP A 9 4.73 8.65 5.73
N PHE A 10 4.46 7.49 6.32
CA PHE A 10 3.09 6.99 6.40
C PHE A 10 2.35 7.90 7.38
N THR A 11 1.91 9.05 6.89
CA THR A 11 1.03 9.97 7.61
C THR A 11 -0.20 9.20 8.11
N VAL A 12 -0.80 9.65 9.21
CA VAL A 12 -1.82 8.88 9.99
C VAL A 12 -2.95 8.30 9.13
N ALA A 13 -3.30 8.93 8.00
CA ALA A 13 -4.27 8.42 7.02
C ALA A 13 -3.81 7.10 6.38
N SER A 14 -2.53 6.99 6.04
CA SER A 14 -1.94 5.80 5.43
C SER A 14 -1.95 4.60 6.38
N ARG A 15 -1.84 4.85 7.68
CA ARG A 15 -1.93 3.79 8.71
C ARG A 15 -3.34 3.21 8.82
N SER A 16 -4.37 4.03 8.65
CA SER A 16 -5.77 3.60 8.68
C SER A 16 -6.13 2.78 7.43
N ALA A 17 -5.71 3.24 6.25
CA ALA A 17 -5.94 2.52 4.99
C ALA A 17 -5.18 1.19 4.93
N ALA A 18 -3.94 1.13 5.44
CA ALA A 18 -3.15 -0.09 5.52
C ALA A 18 -3.47 -0.98 6.75
N LYS A 19 -4.38 -0.57 7.65
CA LYS A 19 -4.65 -1.28 8.90
C LYS A 19 -5.20 -2.69 8.63
N GLY A 20 -4.52 -3.72 9.15
CA GLY A 20 -4.93 -5.11 9.00
C GLY A 20 -4.72 -5.67 7.58
N LEU A 21 -3.90 -5.01 6.77
CA LEU A 21 -3.43 -5.51 5.47
C LEU A 21 -1.91 -5.72 5.54
N ARG A 22 -1.40 -6.65 4.74
CA ARG A 22 0.04 -6.85 4.53
C ARG A 22 0.41 -6.20 3.21
N LEU A 23 1.18 -5.12 3.24
CA LEU A 23 1.73 -4.47 2.05
C LEU A 23 3.11 -5.06 1.77
N GLU A 24 3.35 -5.49 0.53
CA GLU A 24 4.64 -6.03 0.08
C GLU A 24 5.07 -5.33 -1.20
N ALA A 25 6.24 -4.70 -1.18
CA ALA A 25 6.81 -4.10 -2.37
C ALA A 25 7.39 -5.19 -3.29
N ALA A 26 7.04 -5.14 -4.57
CA ALA A 26 7.63 -6.02 -5.58
C ALA A 26 9.03 -5.54 -6.02
N ASP A 27 9.36 -4.27 -5.80
CA ASP A 27 10.60 -3.61 -6.21
C ASP A 27 11.63 -3.48 -5.07
N GLY A 28 11.35 -4.01 -3.89
CA GLY A 28 12.27 -3.98 -2.75
C GLY A 28 11.81 -4.83 -1.57
N PRO A 29 12.64 -4.98 -0.53
CA PRO A 29 12.32 -5.79 0.65
C PRO A 29 11.33 -5.11 1.61
N PHE A 30 10.49 -4.21 1.11
CA PHE A 30 9.56 -3.46 1.94
C PHE A 30 8.32 -4.31 2.20
N GLU A 31 8.11 -4.65 3.47
CA GLU A 31 6.92 -5.32 3.96
C GLU A 31 6.36 -4.56 5.16
N PHE A 32 5.04 -4.36 5.19
CA PHE A 32 4.37 -3.65 6.28
C PHE A 32 3.04 -4.29 6.65
N GLY A 33 2.80 -4.42 7.94
CA GLY A 33 1.53 -4.90 8.48
C GLY A 33 1.41 -6.43 8.46
N SER A 34 0.18 -6.90 8.68
CA SER A 34 -0.16 -8.32 8.74
C SER A 34 -1.64 -8.47 8.40
N GLY A 35 -1.97 -9.51 7.63
CA GLY A 35 -3.31 -9.72 7.07
C GLY A 35 -3.27 -10.08 5.58
N PRO A 36 -4.39 -9.87 4.85
CA PRO A 36 -4.46 -10.10 3.41
C PRO A 36 -3.38 -9.35 2.66
N LEU A 37 -2.72 -10.04 1.73
CA LEU A 37 -1.58 -9.52 0.99
C LEU A 37 -2.01 -8.48 -0.06
N VAL A 38 -1.25 -7.41 -0.16
CA VAL A 38 -1.31 -6.39 -1.20
C VAL A 38 0.11 -6.19 -1.71
N ARG A 39 0.37 -6.66 -2.92
CA ARG A 39 1.68 -6.66 -3.55
C ARG A 39 1.69 -5.74 -4.76
N GLY A 40 2.72 -4.93 -4.91
CA GLY A 40 2.90 -4.03 -6.04
C GLY A 40 4.15 -3.18 -5.90
N THR A 41 4.38 -2.22 -6.79
CA THR A 41 5.53 -1.32 -6.64
C THR A 41 5.38 -0.44 -5.40
N THR A 42 6.50 -0.02 -4.80
CA THR A 42 6.48 0.91 -3.66
C THR A 42 5.69 2.18 -4.00
N LEU A 43 5.77 2.64 -5.25
CA LEU A 43 4.99 3.75 -5.77
C LEU A 43 3.49 3.45 -5.81
N ALA A 44 3.07 2.34 -6.42
CA ALA A 44 1.66 1.95 -6.51
C ALA A 44 1.03 1.79 -5.12
N LEU A 45 1.76 1.16 -4.19
CA LEU A 45 1.35 1.06 -2.79
C LEU A 45 1.16 2.47 -2.21
N THR A 46 2.19 3.32 -2.27
CA THR A 46 2.14 4.69 -1.73
C THR A 46 0.95 5.49 -2.27
N MET A 47 0.71 5.43 -3.58
CA MET A 47 -0.39 6.13 -4.24
C MET A 47 -1.76 5.57 -3.81
N ALA A 48 -1.90 4.26 -3.74
CA ALA A 48 -3.13 3.62 -3.26
C ALA A 48 -3.45 4.03 -1.82
N ILE A 49 -2.46 3.98 -0.91
CA ILE A 49 -2.68 4.34 0.49
C ILE A 49 -2.90 5.85 0.67
N ALA A 50 -2.43 6.69 -0.27
CA ALA A 50 -2.76 8.11 -0.36
C ALA A 50 -4.19 8.38 -0.88
N GLY A 51 -4.99 7.34 -1.13
CA GLY A 51 -6.38 7.44 -1.59
C GLY A 51 -6.55 7.45 -3.10
N ARG A 52 -5.49 7.25 -3.89
CA ARG A 52 -5.58 7.16 -5.35
C ARG A 52 -5.96 5.73 -5.76
N GLY A 53 -7.26 5.44 -5.78
CA GLY A 53 -7.80 4.12 -6.10
C GLY A 53 -7.49 3.61 -7.52
N GLU A 54 -7.05 4.47 -8.44
CA GLU A 54 -6.56 4.10 -9.78
C GLU A 54 -5.31 3.22 -9.72
N HIS A 55 -4.44 3.46 -8.73
CA HIS A 55 -3.22 2.67 -8.56
C HIS A 55 -3.49 1.33 -7.88
N CYS A 56 -4.68 1.11 -7.31
CA CYS A 56 -5.06 -0.21 -6.80
C CYS A 56 -5.20 -1.24 -7.92
N ASP A 57 -5.41 -0.84 -9.18
CA ASP A 57 -5.44 -1.76 -10.33
C ASP A 57 -4.05 -2.32 -10.66
N ASP A 58 -2.98 -1.62 -10.26
CA ASP A 58 -1.60 -2.07 -10.40
C ASP A 58 -1.11 -2.86 -9.16
N LEU A 59 -2.02 -3.14 -8.22
CA LEU A 59 -1.77 -3.96 -7.05
C LEU A 59 -2.42 -5.34 -7.21
N SER A 60 -1.79 -6.34 -6.62
CA SER A 60 -2.26 -7.74 -6.64
C SER A 60 -2.38 -8.30 -5.22
N GLY A 61 -3.27 -9.27 -5.04
CA GLY A 61 -3.47 -9.98 -3.78
C GLY A 61 -4.82 -9.71 -3.11
N ASP A 62 -5.14 -10.52 -2.10
CA ASP A 62 -6.46 -10.56 -1.47
C ASP A 62 -6.84 -9.26 -0.75
N GLY A 63 -5.84 -8.45 -0.35
CA GLY A 63 -6.07 -7.18 0.34
C GLY A 63 -6.42 -6.01 -0.58
N VAL A 64 -6.26 -6.14 -1.90
CA VAL A 64 -6.42 -5.04 -2.87
C VAL A 64 -7.85 -4.50 -2.88
N ALA A 65 -8.84 -5.40 -2.87
CA ALA A 65 -10.25 -5.01 -2.83
C ALA A 65 -10.59 -4.21 -1.56
N THR A 66 -10.00 -4.59 -0.43
CA THR A 66 -10.18 -3.90 0.86
C THR A 66 -9.51 -2.53 0.83
N LEU A 67 -8.28 -2.44 0.31
CA LEU A 67 -7.57 -1.17 0.17
C LEU A 67 -8.34 -0.21 -0.75
N ARG A 68 -8.79 -0.70 -1.92
CA ARG A 68 -9.61 0.06 -2.88
C ARG A 68 -10.90 0.60 -2.27
N SER A 69 -11.61 -0.22 -1.52
CA SER A 69 -12.83 0.20 -0.82
C SER A 69 -12.57 1.31 0.20
N ARG A 70 -11.37 1.36 0.80
CA ARG A 70 -10.97 2.43 1.72
C ARG A 70 -10.55 3.70 0.99
N CYS A 71 -9.97 3.60 -0.21
CA CYS A 71 -9.65 4.76 -1.07
C CYS A 71 -10.92 5.49 -1.54
N SER A 72 -11.99 4.77 -1.87
CA SER A 72 -13.25 5.36 -2.33
C SER A 72 -14.12 5.94 -1.22
N ALA A 73 -13.81 5.64 0.04
CA ALA A 73 -14.57 6.08 1.22
C ALA A 73 -14.02 7.37 1.86
N GLY A 74 -12.98 7.98 1.28
CA GLY A 74 -12.31 9.18 1.75
C GLY A 74 -12.62 10.42 0.92
#